data_AF-A0A497PQ74-F1
#
_entry.id   AF-A0A497PQ74-F1
#
_cell.length_a   1.000
_cell.length_b   1.000
_cell.length_c   1.000
_cell.angle_alpha   90.00
_cell.angle_beta   90.00
_cell.angle_gamma   90.00
#
_symmetry.space_group_name_H-M   'P 1'
#
loop_
_entity.id
_entity.type
_entity.pdbx_description
1 polymer ?
#
loop_
_entity_poly.entity_id
_entity_poly.type
_entity_poly.pdbx_seq_one_letter_code
_entity_poly.pdbx_strand_id
1 'polypeptide(L)'
;MPIARAVVKTASPYLMMSAVILLWGMNYVVSRFLVGLDPIRVSGILLALIRYLLGAITMIGVMFYQRRGIHAIADEVRPYQRMLLISAFFSAVFVMVSHMATEFVSSGTTSIIVNLSPALVLVYSVVFLSEKLTLAKIVGFVLGLVGGLTILWTNLLFTSGLELGLSLALIGMVSWAGYTVALNYLEGADRYVVTTVNQITSTLMMVPFVVFVMMEGTSLILVLDVWSISGIVFSGILASGLAYVLYFSVIESLGAAKA
;
A
#
# COMPACT_ATOMS: atom_id res chain seq x y z
N MET A 1 15.49 -2.27 27.30
CA MET A 1 15.00 -3.60 27.75
C MET A 1 14.05 -4.14 26.69
N PRO A 2 14.31 -5.30 26.04
CA PRO A 2 13.72 -5.63 24.74
C PRO A 2 12.43 -6.46 24.89
N ILE A 3 11.29 -5.79 25.00
CA ILE A 3 9.96 -6.44 25.05
C ILE A 3 9.46 -6.77 23.63
N ALA A 4 10.00 -6.13 22.59
CA ALA A 4 9.73 -6.48 21.18
C ALA A 4 10.12 -7.92 20.81
N ARG A 5 10.99 -8.58 21.59
CA ARG A 5 11.35 -10.00 21.39
C ARG A 5 10.23 -10.99 21.75
N ALA A 6 9.18 -10.56 22.45
CA ALA A 6 8.21 -11.47 23.06
C ALA A 6 6.94 -11.73 22.21
N VAL A 7 6.51 -10.80 21.36
CA VAL A 7 5.17 -10.90 20.74
C VAL A 7 5.13 -11.88 19.55
N VAL A 8 6.27 -12.22 18.93
CA VAL A 8 6.30 -12.99 17.67
C VAL A 8 7.10 -14.31 17.75
N LYS A 9 7.69 -14.65 18.90
CA LYS A 9 8.57 -15.84 19.00
C LYS A 9 7.89 -17.20 18.76
N THR A 10 6.55 -17.26 18.68
CA THR A 10 5.78 -18.51 18.59
C THR A 10 5.06 -18.73 17.26
N ALA A 11 4.89 -17.70 16.43
CA ALA A 11 4.23 -17.84 15.13
C ALA A 11 5.28 -18.09 14.03
N SER A 12 5.03 -19.09 13.17
CA SER A 12 5.88 -19.33 12.00
C SER A 12 5.91 -18.07 11.12
N PRO A 13 7.10 -17.54 10.74
CA PRO A 13 7.21 -16.37 9.87
C PRO A 13 6.43 -16.52 8.55
N TYR A 14 6.26 -17.76 8.07
CA TYR A 14 5.46 -18.06 6.89
C TYR A 14 3.95 -17.85 7.12
N LEU A 15 3.43 -18.19 8.31
CA LEU A 15 2.02 -17.94 8.65
C LEU A 15 1.73 -16.44 8.74
N MET A 16 2.67 -15.69 9.30
CA MET A 16 2.58 -14.23 9.35
C MET A 16 2.59 -13.62 7.96
N MET A 17 3.47 -14.10 7.07
CA MET A 17 3.48 -13.66 5.67
C MET A 17 2.17 -14.03 4.96
N SER A 18 1.64 -15.24 5.16
CA SER A 18 0.33 -15.61 4.64
C SER A 18 -0.77 -14.65 5.13
N ALA A 19 -0.75 -14.26 6.42
CA ALA A 19 -1.69 -13.29 6.96
C ALA A 19 -1.54 -11.91 6.30
N VAL A 20 -0.31 -11.43 6.05
CA VAL A 20 -0.05 -10.17 5.33
C VAL A 20 -0.65 -10.21 3.93
N ILE A 21 -0.39 -11.29 3.18
CA ILE A 21 -0.91 -11.48 1.82
C ILE A 21 -2.45 -11.47 1.83
N LEU A 22 -3.07 -12.16 2.80
CA LEU A 22 -4.52 -12.20 2.94
C LEU A 22 -5.10 -10.82 3.29
N LEU A 23 -4.47 -10.07 4.21
CA LEU A 23 -4.93 -8.73 4.61
C LEU A 23 -4.86 -7.75 3.44
N TRP A 24 -3.75 -7.73 2.68
CA TRP A 24 -3.59 -6.85 1.53
C TRP A 24 -4.49 -7.28 0.35
N GLY A 25 -4.61 -8.58 0.07
CA GLY A 25 -5.49 -9.08 -0.98
C GLY A 25 -6.97 -8.82 -0.69
N MET A 26 -7.43 -9.15 0.53
CA MET A 26 -8.81 -8.91 0.96
C MET A 26 -9.15 -7.42 0.94
N ASN A 27 -8.18 -6.53 1.16
CA ASN A 27 -8.42 -5.10 1.11
C ASN A 27 -8.88 -4.61 -0.28
N TYR A 28 -8.46 -5.23 -1.39
CA TYR A 28 -9.02 -4.90 -2.72
C TYR A 28 -10.50 -5.28 -2.82
N VAL A 29 -10.89 -6.41 -2.22
CA VAL A 29 -12.30 -6.85 -2.17
C VAL A 29 -13.13 -5.89 -1.32
N VAL A 30 -12.64 -5.53 -0.13
CA VAL A 30 -13.28 -4.55 0.76
C VAL A 30 -13.40 -3.19 0.06
N SER A 31 -12.34 -2.74 -0.62
CA SER A 31 -12.38 -1.52 -1.42
C SER A 31 -13.49 -1.57 -2.45
N ARG A 32 -13.51 -2.58 -3.31
CA ARG A 32 -14.54 -2.72 -4.35
C ARG A 32 -15.95 -2.75 -3.76
N PHE A 33 -16.15 -3.43 -2.64
CA PHE A 33 -17.43 -3.47 -1.94
C PHE A 33 -17.89 -2.09 -1.46
N LEU A 34 -16.97 -1.27 -0.92
CA LEU A 34 -17.31 0.06 -0.41
C LEU A 34 -17.49 1.11 -1.50
N VAL A 35 -16.65 1.08 -2.53
CA VAL A 35 -16.50 2.20 -3.47
C VAL A 35 -17.14 1.94 -4.83
N GLY A 36 -17.43 0.69 -5.14
CA GLY A 36 -17.73 0.29 -6.51
C GLY A 36 -18.98 -0.56 -6.71
N LEU A 37 -19.57 -1.10 -5.64
CA LEU A 37 -20.83 -1.87 -5.72
C LEU A 37 -21.99 -1.04 -5.19
N ASP A 38 -23.12 -1.09 -5.90
CA ASP A 38 -24.31 -0.37 -5.49
C ASP A 38 -24.97 -0.99 -4.24
N PRO A 39 -25.42 -0.16 -3.27
CA PRO A 39 -25.21 1.28 -3.21
C PRO A 39 -23.76 1.63 -2.84
N ILE A 40 -23.16 2.56 -3.58
CA ILE A 40 -21.82 3.09 -3.28
C ILE A 40 -21.84 3.71 -1.88
N ARG A 41 -20.88 3.29 -1.04
CA ARG A 41 -20.82 3.67 0.38
C ARG A 41 -19.80 4.73 0.69
N VAL A 42 -18.66 4.66 0.02
CA VAL A 42 -17.52 5.57 0.25
C VAL A 42 -16.88 5.89 -1.09
N SER A 43 -16.61 7.17 -1.38
CA SER A 43 -15.79 7.52 -2.55
C SER A 43 -14.37 6.98 -2.40
N GLY A 44 -13.76 6.45 -3.47
CA GLY A 44 -12.47 5.76 -3.39
C GLY A 44 -11.32 6.65 -2.94
N ILE A 45 -11.27 7.90 -3.38
CA ILE A 45 -10.26 8.87 -2.90
C ILE A 45 -10.42 9.16 -1.39
N LEU A 46 -11.66 9.17 -0.88
CA LEU A 46 -11.95 9.39 0.53
C LEU A 46 -11.61 8.15 1.36
N LEU A 47 -11.92 6.95 0.85
CA LEU A 47 -11.50 5.69 1.46
C LEU A 47 -9.98 5.61 1.57
N ALA A 48 -9.25 6.01 0.51
CA ALA A 48 -7.79 6.08 0.52
C ALA A 48 -7.25 6.98 1.65
N LEU A 49 -7.80 8.20 1.78
CA LEU A 49 -7.43 9.14 2.83
C LEU A 49 -7.69 8.57 4.23
N ILE A 50 -8.91 8.08 4.48
CA ILE A 50 -9.31 7.54 5.79
C ILE A 50 -8.47 6.31 6.14
N ARG A 51 -8.25 5.41 5.17
CA ARG A 51 -7.43 4.21 5.33
C ARG A 51 -6.03 4.56 5.82
N TYR A 52 -5.36 5.49 5.13
CA TYR A 52 -4.00 5.87 5.47
C TYR A 52 -3.91 6.67 6.76
N LEU A 53 -4.91 7.50 7.07
CA LEU A 53 -5.03 8.17 8.36
C LEU A 53 -5.14 7.15 9.52
N LEU A 54 -6.02 6.16 9.39
CA LEU A 54 -6.19 5.12 10.41
C LEU A 54 -4.95 4.21 10.52
N GLY A 55 -4.30 3.90 9.40
CA GLY A 55 -3.01 3.20 9.39
C GLY A 55 -1.94 3.98 10.15
N ALA A 56 -1.82 5.29 9.88
CA ALA A 56 -0.89 6.18 10.57
C ALA A 56 -1.17 6.23 12.08
N ILE A 57 -2.44 6.38 12.49
CA ILE A 57 -2.84 6.35 13.91
C ILE A 57 -2.45 5.02 14.56
N THR A 58 -2.70 3.90 13.87
CA THR A 58 -2.35 2.57 14.36
C THR A 58 -0.83 2.43 14.54
N MET A 59 -0.05 2.87 13.55
CA MET A 59 1.41 2.83 13.57
C MET A 59 2.02 3.74 14.64
N ILE A 60 1.44 4.93 14.87
CA ILE A 60 1.79 5.80 15.99
C ILE A 60 1.57 5.06 17.32
N GLY A 61 0.41 4.43 17.50
CA GLY A 61 0.10 3.63 18.69
C GLY A 61 1.10 2.48 18.92
N VAL A 62 1.51 1.81 17.83
CA VAL A 62 2.54 0.77 17.86
C VAL A 62 3.90 1.33 18.30
N MET A 63 4.31 2.49 17.77
CA MET A 63 5.56 3.15 18.19
C MET A 63 5.56 3.48 19.68
N PHE A 64 4.46 4.03 20.20
CA PHE A 64 4.30 4.30 21.62
C PHE A 64 4.36 3.02 22.46
N TYR A 65 3.65 1.98 22.05
CA TYR A 65 3.64 0.68 22.74
C TYR A 65 5.04 0.05 22.79
N GLN A 66 5.80 0.13 21.69
CA GLN A 66 7.18 -0.35 21.61
C GLN A 66 8.18 0.57 22.32
N ARG A 67 7.72 1.68 22.91
CA ARG A 67 8.54 2.70 23.58
C ARG A 67 9.64 3.26 22.68
N ARG A 68 9.37 3.37 21.37
CA ARG A 68 10.27 4.04 20.44
C ARG A 68 10.17 5.55 20.69
N GLY A 69 11.30 6.18 20.96
CA GLY A 69 11.33 7.58 21.37
C GLY A 69 11.01 8.53 20.21
N ILE A 70 9.99 9.39 20.39
CA ILE A 70 9.64 10.43 19.40
C ILE A 70 10.84 11.35 19.08
N HIS A 71 11.68 11.60 20.08
CA HIS A 71 12.87 12.44 19.93
C HIS A 71 13.88 11.88 18.93
N ALA A 72 13.89 10.56 18.67
CA ALA A 72 14.76 9.93 17.69
C ALA A 72 14.19 9.99 16.25
N ILE A 73 12.91 10.35 16.06
CA ILE A 73 12.28 10.40 14.73
C ILE A 73 13.01 11.40 13.84
N ALA A 74 13.30 12.59 14.37
CA ALA A 74 13.98 13.63 13.61
C ALA A 74 15.38 13.16 13.20
N ASP A 75 16.14 12.55 14.11
CA ASP A 75 17.51 12.10 13.84
C ASP A 75 17.56 10.94 12.85
N GLU A 76 16.61 10.01 12.91
CA GLU A 76 16.53 8.89 11.97
C GLU A 76 16.06 9.29 10.58
N VAL A 77 15.11 10.23 10.49
CA VAL A 77 14.50 10.61 9.21
C VAL A 77 15.29 11.72 8.50
N ARG A 78 15.98 12.59 9.24
CA ARG A 78 16.72 13.74 8.70
C ARG A 78 17.68 13.39 7.56
N PRO A 79 18.49 12.31 7.63
CA PRO A 79 19.37 11.91 6.54
C PRO A 79 18.63 11.55 5.25
N TYR A 80 17.38 11.11 5.38
CA TYR A 80 16.59 10.54 4.28
C TYR A 80 15.39 11.41 3.87
N GLN A 81 15.26 12.63 4.39
CA GLN A 81 14.06 13.47 4.21
C GLN A 81 13.57 13.56 2.77
N ARG A 82 14.48 13.81 1.81
CA ARG A 82 14.11 13.93 0.39
C ARG A 82 13.51 12.63 -0.14
N MET A 83 14.15 11.50 0.16
CA MET A 83 13.70 10.22 -0.34
C MET A 83 12.44 9.73 0.39
N LEU A 84 12.29 10.08 1.67
CA LEU A 84 11.05 9.86 2.40
C LEU A 84 9.88 10.64 1.76
N LEU A 85 10.08 11.91 1.40
CA LEU A 85 9.05 12.71 0.72
C LEU A 85 8.68 12.13 -0.64
N ILE A 86 9.66 11.69 -1.43
CA ILE A 86 9.43 11.02 -2.71
C ILE A 86 8.66 9.71 -2.50
N SER A 87 9.09 8.89 -1.55
CA SER A 87 8.41 7.64 -1.18
C SER A 87 6.98 7.90 -0.73
N ALA A 88 6.76 8.92 0.11
CA ALA A 88 5.44 9.28 0.62
C ALA A 88 4.52 9.80 -0.49
N PHE A 89 5.06 10.54 -1.46
CA PHE A 89 4.31 10.99 -2.63
C PHE A 89 3.85 9.80 -3.48
N PHE A 90 4.76 8.89 -3.84
CA PHE A 90 4.40 7.69 -4.61
C PHE A 90 3.43 6.79 -3.84
N SER A 91 3.60 6.65 -2.53
CA SER A 91 2.67 5.93 -1.65
C SER A 91 1.29 6.60 -1.64
N ALA A 92 1.22 7.94 -1.57
CA ALA A 92 -0.04 8.67 -1.62
C ALA A 92 -0.77 8.46 -2.95
N VAL A 93 -0.06 8.62 -4.07
CA VAL A 93 -0.61 8.40 -5.41
C VAL A 93 -1.09 6.96 -5.54
N PHE A 94 -0.25 5.99 -5.18
CA PHE A 94 -0.58 4.56 -5.25
C PHE A 94 -1.92 4.24 -4.58
N VAL A 95 -2.14 4.72 -3.36
CA VAL A 95 -3.32 4.35 -2.58
C VAL A 95 -4.56 5.03 -3.13
N MET A 96 -4.47 6.34 -3.44
CA MET A 96 -5.58 7.08 -4.04
C MET A 96 -6.05 6.40 -5.32
N VAL A 97 -5.13 6.18 -6.28
CA VAL A 97 -5.50 5.62 -7.58
C VAL A 97 -5.89 4.15 -7.49
N SER A 98 -5.34 3.37 -6.55
CA SER A 98 -5.75 1.97 -6.36
C SER A 98 -7.19 1.85 -5.86
N HIS A 99 -7.60 2.70 -4.91
CA HIS A 99 -8.98 2.70 -4.44
C HIS A 99 -9.93 3.28 -5.48
N MET A 100 -9.56 4.38 -6.15
CA MET A 100 -10.35 4.94 -7.25
C MET A 100 -10.49 3.95 -8.43
N ALA A 101 -9.45 3.17 -8.75
CA ALA A 101 -9.54 2.14 -9.79
C ALA A 101 -10.66 1.13 -9.49
N THR A 102 -10.82 0.74 -8.22
CA THR A 102 -11.87 -0.22 -7.82
C THR A 102 -13.29 0.36 -7.90
N GLU A 103 -13.47 1.65 -8.16
CA GLU A 103 -14.78 2.23 -8.50
C GLU A 103 -15.24 1.74 -9.87
N PHE A 104 -14.31 1.58 -10.82
CA PHE A 104 -14.60 1.31 -12.23
C PHE A 104 -14.30 -0.14 -12.65
N VAL A 105 -13.31 -0.78 -12.03
CA VAL A 105 -12.90 -2.16 -12.36
C VAL A 105 -13.00 -3.09 -11.16
N SER A 106 -13.08 -4.40 -11.45
CA SER A 106 -13.18 -5.42 -10.40
C SER A 106 -11.96 -5.41 -9.48
N SER A 107 -12.14 -5.82 -8.22
CA SER A 107 -11.04 -6.02 -7.27
C SER A 107 -9.98 -6.98 -7.81
N GLY A 108 -10.40 -8.02 -8.54
CA GLY A 108 -9.52 -8.96 -9.22
C GLY A 108 -8.63 -8.26 -10.25
N THR A 109 -9.25 -7.53 -11.19
CA THR A 109 -8.53 -6.78 -12.24
C THR A 109 -7.54 -5.80 -11.65
N THR A 110 -7.95 -4.97 -10.67
CA THR A 110 -7.05 -4.01 -10.00
C THR A 110 -5.91 -4.74 -9.29
N SER A 111 -6.20 -5.80 -8.54
CA SER A 111 -5.19 -6.55 -7.79
C SER A 111 -4.18 -7.20 -8.73
N ILE A 112 -4.59 -7.75 -9.87
CA ILE A 112 -3.68 -8.33 -10.86
C ILE A 112 -2.74 -7.27 -11.43
N ILE A 113 -3.27 -6.12 -11.86
CA ILE A 113 -2.44 -5.02 -12.41
C ILE A 113 -1.44 -4.56 -11.35
N VAL A 114 -1.87 -4.34 -10.11
CA VAL A 114 -0.93 -3.94 -9.04
C VAL A 114 0.05 -5.06 -8.69
N ASN A 115 -0.34 -6.33 -8.74
CA ASN A 115 0.58 -7.44 -8.49
C ASN A 115 1.63 -7.64 -9.59
N LEU A 116 1.50 -6.94 -10.73
CA LEU A 116 2.58 -6.81 -11.71
C LEU A 116 3.64 -5.77 -11.31
N SER A 117 3.42 -5.00 -10.24
CA SER A 117 4.40 -4.00 -9.79
C SER A 117 5.80 -4.54 -9.51
N PRO A 118 6.03 -5.78 -9.01
CA PRO A 118 7.38 -6.33 -8.85
C PRO A 118 8.19 -6.32 -10.16
N ALA A 119 7.50 -6.45 -11.30
CA ALA A 119 8.11 -6.35 -12.62
C ALA A 119 8.71 -4.96 -12.86
N LEU A 120 7.96 -3.90 -12.51
CA LEU A 120 8.45 -2.53 -12.55
C LEU A 120 9.46 -2.19 -11.45
N VAL A 121 9.30 -2.76 -10.25
CA VAL A 121 10.29 -2.63 -9.16
C VAL A 121 11.65 -3.14 -9.63
N LEU A 122 11.69 -4.28 -10.32
CA LEU A 122 12.93 -4.79 -10.90
C LEU A 122 13.55 -3.79 -11.88
N VAL A 123 12.77 -3.25 -12.82
CA VAL A 123 13.25 -2.25 -13.78
C VAL A 123 13.78 -1.01 -13.05
N TYR A 124 13.04 -0.49 -12.08
CA TYR A 124 13.44 0.69 -11.31
C TYR A 124 14.69 0.41 -10.46
N SER A 125 14.83 -0.80 -9.91
CA SER A 125 16.01 -1.18 -9.14
C SER A 125 17.27 -1.23 -10.02
N VAL A 126 17.15 -1.65 -11.27
CA VAL A 126 18.28 -1.59 -12.22
C VAL A 126 18.64 -0.15 -12.55
N VAL A 127 17.64 0.69 -12.82
CA VAL A 127 17.86 2.08 -13.27
C VAL A 127 18.35 2.98 -12.14
N PHE A 128 17.75 2.90 -10.95
CA PHE A 128 18.00 3.83 -9.85
C PHE A 128 18.96 3.25 -8.80
N LEU A 129 18.87 1.94 -8.50
CA LEU A 129 19.73 1.28 -7.52
C LEU A 129 20.98 0.64 -8.16
N SER A 130 21.10 0.68 -9.49
CA SER A 130 22.19 0.03 -10.23
C SER A 130 22.33 -1.48 -9.93
N GLU A 131 21.21 -2.15 -9.63
CA GLU A 131 21.22 -3.59 -9.40
C GLU A 131 21.50 -4.39 -10.69
N LYS A 132 22.24 -5.49 -10.56
CA LYS A 132 22.48 -6.40 -11.68
C LYS A 132 21.24 -7.24 -12.00
N LEU A 133 20.86 -7.28 -13.28
CA LEU A 133 19.86 -8.21 -13.81
C LEU A 133 20.45 -9.62 -13.86
N THR A 134 19.82 -10.54 -13.15
CA THR A 134 20.10 -11.97 -13.29
C THR A 134 19.08 -12.60 -14.23
N LEU A 135 19.45 -13.71 -14.88
CA LEU A 135 18.52 -14.45 -15.73
C LEU A 135 17.26 -14.88 -14.96
N ALA A 136 17.40 -15.25 -13.68
CA ALA A 136 16.28 -15.58 -12.81
C ALA A 136 15.29 -14.40 -12.63
N LYS A 137 15.80 -13.17 -12.43
CA LYS A 137 14.98 -11.96 -12.34
C LYS A 137 14.22 -11.69 -13.65
N ILE A 138 14.87 -11.90 -14.80
CA ILE A 138 14.24 -11.74 -16.13
C ILE A 138 13.15 -12.78 -16.36
N VAL A 139 13.42 -14.06 -16.06
CA VAL A 139 12.43 -15.14 -16.22
C VAL A 139 11.23 -14.90 -15.29
N GLY A 140 11.46 -14.53 -14.04
CA GLY A 140 10.39 -14.16 -13.10
C GLY A 140 9.55 -12.98 -13.59
N PHE A 141 10.20 -11.94 -14.15
CA PHE A 141 9.52 -10.80 -14.79
C PHE A 141 8.61 -11.24 -15.94
N VAL A 142 9.13 -12.04 -16.87
CA VAL A 142 8.38 -12.51 -18.05
C VAL A 142 7.19 -13.38 -17.63
N LEU A 143 7.41 -14.32 -16.70
CA LEU A 143 6.34 -15.18 -16.19
C LEU A 143 5.26 -14.38 -15.47
N GLY A 144 5.66 -13.41 -14.63
CA GLY A 144 4.72 -12.51 -13.96
C GLY A 144 3.88 -11.71 -14.95
N LEU A 145 4.53 -11.11 -15.95
CA LEU A 145 3.86 -10.33 -17.00
C LEU A 145 2.86 -11.18 -17.78
N VAL A 146 3.25 -12.38 -18.25
CA VAL A 146 2.36 -13.29 -18.99
C VAL A 146 1.20 -13.76 -18.10
N GLY A 147 1.46 -14.11 -16.85
CA GLY A 147 0.44 -14.49 -15.88
C GLY A 147 -0.58 -13.37 -15.64
N GLY A 148 -0.13 -12.13 -15.46
CA GLY A 148 -1.03 -10.99 -15.30
C GLY A 148 -1.86 -10.70 -16.54
N LEU A 149 -1.23 -10.67 -17.72
CA LEU A 149 -1.91 -10.39 -19.00
C LEU A 149 -2.97 -11.45 -19.33
N THR A 150 -2.69 -12.73 -19.08
CA THR A 150 -3.65 -13.82 -19.32
C THR A 150 -4.89 -13.70 -18.43
N ILE A 151 -4.71 -13.38 -17.15
CA ILE A 151 -5.85 -13.20 -16.25
C ILE A 151 -6.62 -11.91 -16.61
N LEU A 152 -5.92 -10.83 -16.99
CA LEU A 152 -6.57 -9.59 -17.44
C LEU A 152 -7.44 -9.85 -18.67
N TRP A 153 -6.93 -10.55 -19.68
CA TRP A 153 -7.68 -10.86 -20.90
C TRP A 153 -9.04 -11.54 -20.64
N THR A 154 -9.10 -12.41 -19.61
CA THR A 154 -10.33 -13.12 -19.25
C THR A 154 -11.33 -12.32 -18.42
N ASN A 155 -10.92 -11.18 -17.83
CA ASN A 155 -11.73 -10.40 -16.88
C ASN A 155 -12.15 -9.02 -17.41
N LEU A 156 -11.88 -8.71 -18.68
CA LEU A 156 -12.30 -7.46 -19.32
C LEU A 156 -13.74 -7.59 -19.83
N LEU A 157 -14.71 -7.31 -18.95
CA LEU A 157 -16.07 -7.00 -19.37
C LEU A 157 -16.13 -5.51 -19.73
N PHE A 158 -16.51 -5.19 -20.97
CA PHE A 158 -16.69 -3.81 -21.41
C PHE A 158 -17.79 -3.14 -20.57
N THR A 159 -17.37 -2.19 -19.73
CA THR A 159 -18.23 -1.43 -18.83
C THR A 159 -17.83 0.04 -18.89
N SER A 160 -18.77 0.94 -18.63
CA SER A 160 -18.50 2.38 -18.61
C SER A 160 -17.45 2.72 -17.55
N GLY A 161 -16.41 3.47 -17.94
CA GLY A 161 -15.32 3.84 -17.04
C GLY A 161 -14.17 2.81 -16.95
N LEU A 162 -14.26 1.69 -17.68
CA LEU A 162 -13.19 0.67 -17.73
C LEU A 162 -11.82 1.28 -18.07
N GLU A 163 -11.74 2.14 -19.08
CA GLU A 163 -10.48 2.79 -19.49
C GLU A 163 -9.85 3.59 -18.35
N LEU A 164 -10.65 4.42 -17.68
CA LEU A 164 -10.21 5.20 -16.51
C LEU A 164 -9.75 4.27 -15.37
N GLY A 165 -10.52 3.23 -15.06
CA GLY A 165 -10.15 2.25 -14.04
C GLY A 165 -8.84 1.53 -14.32
N LEU A 166 -8.62 1.13 -15.58
CA LEU A 166 -7.36 0.51 -16.02
C LEU A 166 -6.19 1.52 -15.94
N SER A 167 -6.38 2.76 -16.40
CA SER A 167 -5.38 3.81 -16.29
C SER A 167 -5.00 4.09 -14.84
N LEU A 168 -5.97 4.20 -13.94
CA LEU A 168 -5.74 4.39 -12.51
C LEU A 168 -4.97 3.20 -11.90
N ALA A 169 -5.34 1.97 -12.25
CA ALA A 169 -4.63 0.78 -11.78
C ALA A 169 -3.17 0.73 -12.28
N LEU A 170 -2.92 1.11 -13.54
CA LEU A 170 -1.57 1.19 -14.12
C LEU A 170 -0.73 2.29 -13.46
N ILE A 171 -1.31 3.47 -13.21
CA ILE A 171 -0.66 4.54 -12.42
C ILE A 171 -0.33 4.02 -11.02
N GLY A 172 -1.24 3.22 -10.43
CA GLY A 172 -1.01 2.55 -9.14
C GLY A 172 0.20 1.63 -9.20
N MET A 173 0.29 0.75 -10.20
CA MET A 173 1.42 -0.15 -10.41
C MET A 173 2.77 0.60 -10.52
N VAL A 174 2.80 1.67 -11.32
CA VAL A 174 3.98 2.55 -11.46
C VAL A 174 4.34 3.22 -10.14
N SER A 175 3.33 3.72 -9.43
CA SER A 175 3.52 4.42 -8.15
C SER A 175 4.01 3.48 -7.05
N TRP A 176 3.53 2.24 -7.01
CA TRP A 176 4.04 1.22 -6.09
C TRP A 176 5.52 0.95 -6.32
N ALA A 177 5.94 0.85 -7.57
CA ALA A 177 7.35 0.64 -7.91
C ALA A 177 8.22 1.83 -7.46
N GLY A 178 7.76 3.06 -7.71
CA GLY A 178 8.42 4.28 -7.25
C GLY A 178 8.52 4.34 -5.72
N TYR A 179 7.42 4.03 -5.02
CA TYR A 179 7.37 3.94 -3.56
C TYR A 179 8.41 2.95 -3.02
N THR A 180 8.44 1.73 -3.58
CA THR A 180 9.31 0.64 -3.12
C THR A 180 10.78 0.97 -3.33
N VAL A 181 11.15 1.50 -4.50
CA VAL A 181 12.55 1.87 -4.78
C VAL A 181 12.98 3.08 -3.96
N ALA A 182 12.12 4.09 -3.79
CA ALA A 182 12.42 5.20 -2.87
C ALA A 182 12.62 4.70 -1.44
N LEU A 183 11.80 3.74 -0.98
CA LEU A 183 11.92 3.14 0.35
C LEU A 183 13.23 2.35 0.54
N ASN A 184 13.79 1.76 -0.52
CA ASN A 184 15.06 1.03 -0.44
C ASN A 184 16.24 1.92 -0.02
N TYR A 185 16.28 3.18 -0.44
CA TYR A 185 17.32 4.12 0.03
C TYR A 185 17.20 4.50 1.51
N LEU A 186 16.11 4.11 2.19
CA LEU A 186 15.93 4.27 3.63
C LEU A 186 16.38 3.03 4.40
N GLU A 187 17.02 2.06 3.74
CA GLU A 187 17.62 0.91 4.39
C GLU A 187 18.66 1.36 5.43
N GLY A 188 18.48 0.88 6.67
CA GLY A 188 19.30 1.27 7.83
C GLY A 188 18.54 2.11 8.85
N ALA A 189 17.48 2.82 8.44
CA ALA A 189 16.56 3.48 9.38
C ALA A 189 15.56 2.49 9.99
N ASP A 190 14.98 2.86 11.13
CA ASP A 190 13.94 2.07 11.79
C ASP A 190 12.69 1.99 10.91
N ARG A 191 12.32 0.77 10.52
CA ARG A 191 11.17 0.50 9.64
C ARG A 191 9.86 0.99 10.25
N TYR A 192 9.69 0.92 11.58
CA TYR A 192 8.49 1.39 12.23
C TYR A 192 8.39 2.92 12.17
N VAL A 193 9.50 3.63 12.41
CA VAL A 193 9.56 5.09 12.31
C VAL A 193 9.32 5.53 10.87
N VAL A 194 10.10 5.00 9.92
CA VAL A 194 10.01 5.36 8.50
C VAL A 194 8.61 5.15 7.95
N THR A 195 7.99 3.99 8.20
CA THR A 195 6.63 3.72 7.69
C THR A 195 5.57 4.58 8.37
N THR A 196 5.72 4.89 9.66
CA THR A 196 4.80 5.80 10.35
C THR A 196 4.86 7.19 9.74
N VAL A 197 6.06 7.76 9.59
CA VAL A 197 6.22 9.09 8.98
C VAL A 197 5.79 9.08 7.52
N ASN A 198 6.10 8.02 6.76
CA ASN A 198 5.64 7.85 5.39
C ASN A 198 4.11 7.89 5.30
N GLN A 199 3.39 7.11 6.11
CA GLN A 199 1.93 7.11 6.10
C GLN A 199 1.33 8.45 6.52
N ILE A 200 1.89 9.13 7.53
CA ILE A 200 1.46 10.47 7.93
C ILE A 200 1.66 11.45 6.76
N THR A 201 2.86 11.50 6.19
CA THR A 201 3.18 12.39 5.08
C THR A 201 2.32 12.09 3.85
N SER A 202 2.10 10.82 3.52
CA SER A 202 1.21 10.41 2.44
C SER A 202 -0.23 10.86 2.70
N THR A 203 -0.74 10.67 3.91
CA THR A 203 -2.08 11.15 4.30
C THR A 203 -2.21 12.66 4.08
N LEU A 204 -1.23 13.44 4.54
CA LEU A 204 -1.22 14.89 4.34
C LEU A 204 -1.12 15.27 2.86
N MET A 205 -0.35 14.53 2.06
CA MET A 205 -0.24 14.75 0.62
C MET A 205 -1.53 14.44 -0.14
N MET A 206 -2.40 13.57 0.37
CA MET A 206 -3.71 13.28 -0.25
C MET A 206 -4.74 14.41 -0.03
N VAL A 207 -4.66 15.13 1.10
CA VAL A 207 -5.61 16.20 1.46
C VAL A 207 -5.84 17.22 0.33
N PRO A 208 -4.82 17.85 -0.29
CA PRO A 208 -5.06 18.82 -1.35
C PRO A 208 -5.76 18.22 -2.58
N PHE A 209 -5.55 16.94 -2.90
CA PHE A 209 -6.26 16.27 -4.00
C PHE A 209 -7.73 16.05 -3.66
N VAL A 210 -8.04 15.64 -2.42
CA VAL A 210 -9.43 15.50 -1.94
C VAL A 210 -10.14 16.86 -1.99
N VAL A 211 -9.50 17.92 -1.49
CA VAL A 211 -10.05 19.27 -1.53
C VAL A 211 -10.26 19.74 -2.97
N PHE A 212 -9.30 19.51 -3.86
CA PHE A 212 -9.41 19.86 -5.27
C PHE A 212 -10.62 19.19 -5.94
N VAL A 213 -10.82 17.89 -5.73
CA VAL A 213 -11.99 17.14 -6.25
C VAL A 213 -13.31 17.72 -5.73
N MET A 214 -13.36 18.13 -4.46
CA MET A 214 -14.54 18.78 -3.89
C MET A 214 -14.78 20.17 -4.51
N MET A 215 -13.72 20.94 -4.77
CA MET A 215 -13.82 22.27 -5.40
C MET A 215 -14.30 22.21 -6.85
N GLU A 216 -13.96 21.15 -7.58
CA GLU A 216 -14.49 20.84 -8.92
C GLU A 216 -15.98 20.43 -8.91
N GLY A 217 -16.64 20.45 -7.73
CA GLY A 217 -18.06 20.15 -7.58
C GLY A 217 -18.38 18.66 -7.44
N THR A 218 -17.37 17.79 -7.32
CA THR A 218 -17.60 16.36 -7.09
C THR A 218 -18.05 16.15 -5.64
N SER A 219 -19.27 15.64 -5.46
CA SER A 219 -19.77 15.27 -4.14
C SER A 219 -19.15 13.95 -3.68
N LEU A 220 -18.43 13.98 -2.55
CA LEU A 220 -17.87 12.77 -1.94
C LEU A 220 -18.92 12.06 -1.09
N ILE A 221 -18.97 10.74 -1.23
CA ILE A 221 -19.90 9.87 -0.52
C ILE A 221 -19.19 9.30 0.71
N LEU A 222 -19.85 9.37 1.86
CA LEU A 222 -19.46 8.67 3.09
C LEU A 222 -20.72 8.27 3.86
N VAL A 223 -21.15 7.03 3.66
CA VAL A 223 -22.27 6.43 4.41
C VAL A 223 -21.70 5.72 5.64
N LEU A 224 -22.17 6.08 6.82
CA LEU A 224 -21.74 5.49 8.10
C LEU A 224 -22.71 4.39 8.55
N ASP A 225 -22.74 3.27 7.84
CA ASP A 225 -23.42 2.04 8.27
C ASP A 225 -22.42 1.03 8.87
N VAL A 226 -22.93 -0.06 9.44
CA VAL A 226 -22.08 -1.12 10.03
C VAL A 226 -21.08 -1.72 9.03
N TRP A 227 -21.45 -1.78 7.75
CA TRP A 227 -20.63 -2.36 6.68
C TRP A 227 -19.49 -1.42 6.28
N SER A 228 -19.78 -0.14 6.12
CA SER A 228 -18.82 0.92 5.88
C SER A 228 -17.82 1.03 7.02
N ILE A 229 -18.30 1.07 8.26
CA ILE A 229 -17.43 1.16 9.44
C ILE A 229 -16.52 -0.06 9.51
N SER A 230 -17.09 -1.27 9.35
CA SER A 230 -16.31 -2.51 9.38
C SER A 230 -15.26 -2.55 8.28
N GLY A 231 -15.61 -2.15 7.06
CA GLY A 231 -14.70 -2.08 5.92
C GLY A 231 -13.61 -1.03 6.07
N ILE A 232 -13.94 0.15 6.59
CA ILE A 232 -12.99 1.24 6.89
C ILE A 232 -12.01 0.80 7.99
N VAL A 233 -12.51 0.20 9.06
CA VAL A 233 -11.68 -0.32 10.16
C VAL A 233 -10.77 -1.44 9.66
N PHE A 234 -11.29 -2.38 8.87
CA PHE A 234 -10.48 -3.42 8.24
C PHE A 234 -9.37 -2.80 7.38
N SER A 235 -9.73 -1.88 6.49
CA SER A 235 -8.81 -1.29 5.52
C SER A 235 -7.71 -0.47 6.21
N GLY A 236 -8.10 0.38 7.16
CA GLY A 236 -7.19 1.28 7.85
C GLY A 236 -6.36 0.61 8.95
N ILE A 237 -7.01 -0.06 9.89
CA ILE A 237 -6.32 -0.60 11.07
C ILE A 237 -5.66 -1.94 10.74
N LEU A 238 -6.39 -2.88 10.15
CA LEU A 238 -5.87 -4.23 9.91
C LEU A 238 -4.94 -4.26 8.70
N ALA A 239 -5.39 -3.78 7.55
CA ALA A 239 -4.61 -3.87 6.31
C ALA A 239 -3.53 -2.79 6.17
N SER A 240 -3.66 -1.63 6.81
CA SER A 240 -2.67 -0.53 6.74
C SER A 240 -1.90 -0.25 8.04
N GLY A 241 -2.30 -0.81 9.17
CA GLY A 241 -1.54 -0.75 10.42
C GLY A 241 -0.92 -2.10 10.77
N LEU A 242 -1.75 -3.05 11.19
CA LEU A 242 -1.31 -4.34 11.71
C LEU A 242 -0.57 -5.19 10.67
N ALA A 243 -0.97 -5.15 9.40
CA ALA A 243 -0.27 -5.85 8.33
C ALA A 243 1.22 -5.43 8.22
N TYR A 244 1.54 -4.15 8.39
CA TYR A 244 2.94 -3.70 8.38
C TYR A 244 3.71 -4.20 9.60
N VAL A 245 3.09 -4.26 10.78
CA VAL A 245 3.72 -4.83 11.99
C VAL A 245 4.07 -6.31 11.77
N LEU A 246 3.14 -7.08 11.19
CA LEU A 246 3.38 -8.48 10.84
C LEU A 246 4.51 -8.59 9.80
N TYR A 247 4.44 -7.79 8.74
CA TYR A 247 5.45 -7.77 7.68
C TYR A 247 6.85 -7.45 8.21
N PHE A 248 7.00 -6.44 9.06
CA PHE A 248 8.29 -6.10 9.67
C PHE A 248 8.81 -7.21 10.56
N SER A 249 7.93 -7.88 11.30
CA SER A 249 8.32 -9.02 12.12
C SER A 249 8.79 -10.21 11.28
N VAL A 250 8.21 -10.44 10.09
CA VAL A 250 8.71 -11.44 9.14
C VAL A 250 10.09 -11.06 8.61
N ILE A 251 10.28 -9.79 8.24
CA ILE A 251 11.58 -9.29 7.78
C ILE A 251 12.66 -9.42 8.86
N GLU A 252 12.35 -9.07 10.11
CA GLU A 252 13.27 -9.24 11.25
C GLU A 252 13.63 -10.72 11.49
N SER A 253 12.74 -11.65 11.13
CA SER A 253 12.93 -13.09 11.35
C SER A 253 13.65 -13.80 10.19
N LEU A 254 13.29 -13.49 8.93
CA LEU A 254 13.78 -14.18 7.73
C LEU A 254 14.81 -13.38 6.92
N GLY A 255 14.92 -12.07 7.17
CA GLY A 255 15.62 -11.11 6.32
C GLY A 255 14.78 -10.64 5.14
N ALA A 256 15.02 -9.41 4.68
CA ALA A 256 14.20 -8.74 3.65
C ALA A 256 14.17 -9.46 2.29
N ALA A 257 15.19 -10.28 1.98
CA ALA A 257 15.23 -11.04 0.73
C ALA A 257 14.33 -12.29 0.70
N LYS A 258 13.88 -12.77 1.87
CA LYS A 258 13.04 -13.97 2.02
C LYS A 258 11.62 -13.68 2.51
N ALA A 259 11.39 -12.47 3.05
CA ALA A 259 10.08 -11.95 3.40
C ALA A 259 9.42 -11.40 2.14
#